data_AF-A0A832GVZ1-F1
#
_entry.id   AF-A0A832GVZ1-F1
#
_cell.length_a   1.000
_cell.length_b   1.000
_cell.length_c   1.000
_cell.angle_alpha   90.00
_cell.angle_beta   90.00
_cell.angle_gamma   90.00
#
_symmetry.space_group_name_H-M   'P 1'
#
loop_
_entity.id
_entity.type
_entity.pdbx_description
1 polymer ?
#
loop_
_entity_poly.entity_id
_entity_poly.type
_entity_poly.pdbx_seq_one_letter_code
_entity_poly.pdbx_strand_id
1 'polypeptide(L)' 'MFYYRIFDDKDELNFFKSSFEYEKIVELMQQYEKEHQEYLNCEFIDFLKKRDSEAEIIEVTNIYY' A
#
# COMPACT_ATOMS: atom_id res chain seq x y z
N MET A 1 -8.94 -11.70 -2.60
CA MET A 1 -8.44 -10.81 -1.55
C MET A 1 -6.97 -11.11 -1.33
N PHE A 2 -6.11 -10.20 -1.75
CA PHE A 2 -4.66 -10.38 -1.73
C PHE A 2 -4.06 -9.47 -0.67
N TYR A 3 -2.97 -9.94 -0.06
CA TYR A 3 -2.23 -9.20 0.96
C TYR A 3 -0.86 -8.85 0.40
N TYR A 4 -0.52 -7.57 0.48
CA TYR A 4 0.72 -7.03 -0.03
C TYR A 4 1.47 -6.33 1.10
N ARG A 5 2.80 -6.45 1.04
CA ARG A 5 3.72 -5.71 1.91
C ARG A 5 4.22 -4.48 1.17
N ILE A 6 4.31 -3.38 1.87
CA ILE A 6 4.72 -2.08 1.35
C ILE A 6 5.59 -1.42 2.41
N PHE A 7 6.62 -0.75 1.93
CA PHE A 7 7.61 -0.10 2.77
C PHE A 7 7.53 1.38 2.45
N ASP A 8 7.49 2.19 3.50
CA ASP A 8 7.58 3.64 3.38
C ASP A 8 9.04 4.04 3.16
N ASP A 9 9.28 5.27 2.73
CA ASP A 9 10.63 5.87 2.73
C ASP A 9 11.23 5.91 4.16
N LYS A 10 10.38 5.86 5.19
CA LYS A 10 10.77 5.73 6.60
C LYS A 10 11.07 4.32 7.09
N ASP A 11 11.11 3.33 6.20
CA ASP A 11 11.31 1.90 6.53
C ASP A 11 10.18 1.31 7.40
N GLU A 12 9.04 2.00 7.49
CA GLU A 12 7.86 1.50 8.20
C GLU A 12 7.15 0.44 7.36
N LEU A 13 7.31 -0.82 7.76
CA LEU A 13 6.67 -1.94 7.10
C LEU A 13 5.18 -1.94 7.40
N ASN A 14 4.39 -1.70 6.36
CA ASN A 14 2.94 -1.76 6.41
C ASN A 14 2.46 -2.88 5.50
N PHE A 15 1.37 -3.51 5.90
CA PHE A 15 0.65 -4.41 5.02
C PHE A 15 -0.58 -3.70 4.49
N PHE A 16 -1.07 -4.13 3.35
CA PHE A 16 -2.42 -3.77 2.96
C PHE A 16 -3.10 -4.96 2.31
N LYS A 17 -4.40 -5.03 2.52
CA LYS A 17 -5.25 -5.90 1.72
C LYS A 17 -5.76 -5.09 0.53
N SER A 18 -5.91 -5.71 -0.62
CA SER A 18 -6.65 -5.13 -1.74
C SER A 18 -7.35 -6.25 -2.53
N SER A 19 -8.43 -5.88 -3.20
CA SER A 19 -9.10 -6.76 -4.16
C SER A 19 -8.45 -6.73 -5.54
N PHE A 20 -7.49 -5.83 -5.78
CA PHE A 20 -6.73 -5.79 -7.02
C PHE A 20 -5.63 -6.85 -7.08
N GLU A 21 -5.39 -7.33 -8.30
CA GLU A 21 -4.25 -8.18 -8.62
C GLU A 21 -2.93 -7.39 -8.57
N TYR A 22 -1.83 -8.12 -8.41
CA TYR A 22 -0.49 -7.54 -8.24
C TYR A 22 -0.11 -6.61 -9.40
N GLU A 23 -0.45 -6.97 -10.64
CA GLU A 23 -0.15 -6.16 -11.83
C GLU A 23 -0.72 -4.74 -11.71
N LYS A 24 -1.98 -4.63 -11.28
CA LYS A 24 -2.67 -3.34 -11.15
C LYS A 24 -2.12 -2.51 -9.99
N ILE A 25 -1.68 -3.17 -8.91
CA ILE A 25 -0.99 -2.50 -7.80
C ILE A 25 0.37 -1.97 -8.24
N VAL A 26 1.12 -2.72 -9.04
CA VAL A 26 2.40 -2.26 -9.60
C VAL A 26 2.20 -1.06 -10.52
N GLU A 27 1.18 -1.07 -11.38
CA GLU A 27 0.85 0.10 -12.20
C GLU A 27 0.50 1.33 -11.35
N LEU A 28 -0.30 1.15 -10.29
CA LEU A 28 -0.66 2.23 -9.37
C LEU A 28 0.55 2.72 -8.57
N MET A 29 1.44 1.83 -8.13
CA MET A 29 2.70 2.19 -7.47
C MET A 29 3.58 3.03 -8.39
N GLN A 30 3.77 2.61 -9.64
CA GLN A 30 4.57 3.35 -10.61
C GLN A 30 3.96 4.71 -10.97
N GLN A 31 2.63 4.82 -11.02
CA GLN A 31 1.94 6.10 -11.19
C GLN A 31 2.18 7.00 -9.97
N TYR A 32 2.06 6.43 -8.77
CA TYR A 32 2.24 7.16 -7.52
C TYR A 32 3.69 7.63 -7.35
N GLU A 33 4.69 6.78 -7.59
CA GLU A 33 6.12 7.14 -7.59
C GLU A 33 6.50 8.20 -8.64
N LYS A 34 5.78 8.26 -9.76
CA LYS A 34 6.02 9.32 -10.76
C LYS A 34 5.47 10.67 -10.36
N GLU A 35 4.40 10.67 -9.57
CA GLU A 35 3.64 11.88 -9.22
C GLU A 35 4.06 12.43 -7.85
N HIS A 36 4.51 11.57 -6.94
CA HIS A 36 4.98 11.91 -5.60
C HIS A 36 6.48 11.64 -5.44
N GLN A 37 7.20 12.65 -4.95
CA GLN A 37 8.65 12.59 -4.70
C GLN A 37 9.00 11.87 -3.39
N GLU A 38 8.02 11.70 -2.49
CA GLU A 38 8.13 10.99 -1.21
C GLU A 38 7.09 9.86 -1.19
N TYR A 39 7.52 8.64 -0.87
CA TYR A 39 6.65 7.47 -0.87
C TYR A 39 6.09 7.23 0.53
N LEU A 40 4.87 7.75 0.78
CA LEU A 40 4.13 7.56 2.02
C LEU A 40 3.06 6.47 1.89
N ASN A 41 3.15 5.40 2.68
CA ASN A 41 2.24 4.27 2.71
C ASN A 41 0.80 4.70 2.98
N CYS A 42 0.60 5.62 3.92
CA CYS A 42 -0.74 6.13 4.23
C CYS A 42 -1.38 6.83 3.02
N GLU A 43 -0.60 7.60 2.25
CA GLU A 43 -1.10 8.30 1.06
C GLU A 43 -1.34 7.34 -0.11
N PHE A 44 -0.43 6.38 -0.32
CA PHE A 44 -0.59 5.34 -1.34
C PHE A 44 -1.84 4.49 -1.06
N ILE A 45 -2.07 4.12 0.20
CA ILE A 45 -3.28 3.38 0.59
C ILE A 45 -4.52 4.27 0.51
N ASP A 46 -4.49 5.55 0.84
CA ASP A 46 -5.64 6.43 0.62
C ASP A 46 -6.01 6.53 -0.88
N PHE A 47 -5.00 6.62 -1.74
CA PHE A 47 -5.15 6.60 -3.19
C PHE A 47 -5.71 5.28 -3.72
N LEU A 48 -5.29 4.15 -3.13
CA LEU A 48 -5.85 2.83 -3.40
C LEU A 48 -7.28 2.71 -2.87
N LYS A 49 -7.55 3.18 -1.66
CA LYS A 49 -8.85 3.11 -0.97
C LYS A 49 -9.94 3.90 -1.69
N LYS A 50 -9.56 5.01 -2.35
CA LYS A 50 -10.44 5.76 -3.26
C LYS A 50 -10.87 4.97 -4.50
N ARG A 51 -10.08 3.98 -4.94
CA ARG A 51 -10.39 3.12 -6.10
C ARG A 51 -10.92 1.74 -5.71
N ASP A 52 -10.52 1.25 -4.55
CA ASP A 52 -10.83 -0.05 -3.98
C ASP A 52 -11.28 0.16 -2.54
N SER A 53 -12.59 0.17 -2.28
CA SER A 53 -13.09 0.34 -0.91
C SER A 53 -12.67 -0.79 0.04
N GLU A 54 -12.19 -1.90 -0.52
CA GLU A 54 -11.61 -3.01 0.24
C GLU A 54 -10.14 -2.80 0.61
N ALA A 55 -9.47 -1.79 0.03
CA ALA A 55 -8.10 -1.48 0.34
C ALA A 55 -7.95 -0.89 1.75
N GLU A 56 -7.21 -1.58 2.60
CA GLU A 56 -7.01 -1.19 3.99
C GLU A 56 -5.58 -1.46 4.41
N ILE A 57 -4.96 -0.46 5.04
CA ILE A 57 -3.65 -0.59 5.65
C ILE A 57 -3.77 -1.42 6.93
N ILE A 58 -2.87 -2.35 7.08
CA ILE A 58 -2.71 -3.25 8.20
C ILE A 58 -1.34 -2.92 8.76
N GLU A 59 -1.33 -2.05 9.77
CA GLU A 59 -0.14 -1.77 10.57
C GLU A 59 0.16 -3.01 11.41
N VAL A 60 1.26 -3.71 11.10
CA VAL A 60 1.70 -4.84 11.93
C VAL A 60 2.52 -4.28 13.07
N THR A 61 1.83 -3.84 14.11
CA THR A 61 2.44 -3.22 15.31
C THR A 61 3.05 -4.25 16.27
N ASN A 62 2.71 -5.54 16.13
CA ASN A 62 3.23 -6.59 17.00
C ASN A 62 3.31 -7.94 16.29
N ILE A 63 4.52 -8.47 16.15
CA ILE A 63 4.80 -9.86 15.80
C ILE A 63 5.12 -10.58 17.11
N TYR A 64 4.18 -11.39 17.61
CA TYR A 64 4.45 -12.30 18.73
C TYR A 64 4.98 -13.63 18.16
N TYR A 65 6.13 -14.08 18.66
CA TYR A 65 6.80 -15.34 18.31
C TYR A 65 6.33 -16.50 19.19
#